data_AF-A0A9E3C956-F1
#
_entry.id   AF-A0A9E3C956-F1
#
_cell.length_a   1.000
_cell.length_b   1.000
_cell.length_c   1.000
_cell.angle_alpha   90.00
_cell.angle_beta   90.00
_cell.angle_gamma   90.00
#
_symmetry.space_group_name_H-M   'P 1'
#
loop_
_entity.id
_entity.type
_entity.pdbx_description
1 polymer ?
#
loop_
_entity_poly.entity_id
_entity_poly.type
_entity_poly.pdbx_seq_one_letter_code
_entity_poly.pdbx_strand_id
1 'polypeptide(L)'
;MTSRLIYSEYNYAQLARALAKLGFSESRGKTDLNIPYRAYDNPEHEAWTMLPDLADDERVEHVYLRRVERVLEEHGIVDSETFHRLIQEAAQKEPHAA
;
A
#
# COMPACT_ATOMS: atom_id res chain seq x y z
N MET A 1 18.68 19.88 5.99
CA MET A 1 18.61 19.02 4.80
C MET A 1 17.14 18.85 4.45
N THR A 2 16.66 19.50 3.39
CA THR A 2 15.28 19.33 2.93
C THR A 2 15.19 17.97 2.21
N SER A 3 14.71 16.94 2.91
CA SER A 3 14.35 15.68 2.26
C SER A 3 13.26 15.98 1.23
N ARG A 4 13.62 15.94 -0.04
CA ARG A 4 12.66 16.08 -1.13
C ARG A 4 11.84 14.79 -1.16
N LEU A 5 10.56 14.89 -0.81
CA LEU A 5 9.65 13.75 -0.93
C LEU A 5 9.59 13.34 -2.40
N ILE A 6 9.89 12.06 -2.66
CA ILE A 6 9.80 11.46 -3.99
C ILE A 6 8.54 10.61 -3.98
N TYR A 7 7.57 11.02 -4.79
CA TYR A 7 6.29 10.33 -4.91
C TYR A 7 6.35 9.31 -6.03
N SER A 8 5.71 8.16 -5.81
CA SER A 8 5.49 7.17 -6.86
C SER A 8 4.44 7.67 -7.85
N GLU A 9 4.29 6.94 -8.95
CA GLU A 9 3.20 7.16 -9.89
C GLU A 9 1.84 6.65 -9.38
N TYR A 10 1.83 5.84 -8.31
CA TYR A 10 0.63 5.21 -7.77
C TYR A 10 -0.02 6.01 -6.65
N ASN A 11 -1.34 5.87 -6.52
CA ASN A 11 -2.11 6.41 -5.41
C ASN A 11 -2.46 5.36 -4.35
N TYR A 12 -2.95 5.81 -3.19
CA TYR A 12 -3.31 4.95 -2.08
C TYR A 12 -4.42 3.95 -2.42
N ALA A 13 -5.41 4.33 -3.24
CA ALA A 13 -6.46 3.42 -3.69
C ALA A 13 -5.90 2.23 -4.48
N GLN A 14 -4.98 2.49 -5.42
CA GLN A 14 -4.33 1.45 -6.23
C GLN A 14 -3.52 0.50 -5.35
N LEU A 15 -2.75 1.05 -4.41
CA LEU A 15 -1.98 0.28 -3.45
C LEU A 15 -2.87 -0.58 -2.55
N ALA A 16 -3.91 -0.01 -1.96
CA ALA A 16 -4.84 -0.72 -1.08
C ALA A 16 -5.54 -1.87 -1.82
N ARG A 17 -5.97 -1.65 -3.08
CA ARG A 17 -6.55 -2.69 -3.92
C ARG A 17 -5.55 -3.80 -4.26
N ALA A 18 -4.29 -3.47 -4.53
CA ALA A 18 -3.25 -4.47 -4.77
C ALA A 18 -2.99 -5.32 -3.51
N LEU A 19 -2.90 -4.70 -2.34
CA LEU A 19 -2.76 -5.39 -1.06
C LEU A 19 -3.96 -6.28 -0.75
N ALA A 20 -5.19 -5.81 -1.01
CA ALA A 20 -6.39 -6.61 -0.84
C ALA A 20 -6.40 -7.86 -1.75
N LYS A 21 -5.92 -7.75 -3.00
CA LYS A 21 -5.75 -8.92 -3.90
C LYS A 21 -4.75 -9.92 -3.36
N LEU A 22 -3.76 -9.47 -2.59
CA LEU A 22 -2.74 -10.30 -1.95
C LEU A 22 -3.20 -10.86 -0.58
N GLY A 23 -4.46 -10.68 -0.20
CA GLY A 23 -5.02 -11.21 1.04
C GLY A 23 -4.84 -10.30 2.26
N PHE A 24 -4.32 -9.08 2.11
CA PHE A 24 -4.25 -8.14 3.21
C PHE A 24 -5.62 -7.55 3.54
N SER A 25 -5.93 -7.45 4.83
CA SER A 25 -7.09 -6.74 5.35
C SER A 25 -6.70 -5.35 5.84
N GLU A 26 -7.40 -4.32 5.38
CA GLU A 26 -7.20 -2.94 5.85
C GLU A 26 -7.96 -2.69 7.15
N SER A 27 -7.31 -2.03 8.11
CA SER A 27 -7.93 -1.41 9.28
C SER A 27 -7.37 -0.01 9.50
N ARG A 28 -8.12 0.84 10.20
CA ARG A 28 -7.69 2.21 10.52
C ARG A 28 -7.45 2.34 12.02
N GLY A 29 -6.43 3.11 12.38
CA GLY A 29 -6.04 3.32 13.77
C GLY A 29 -5.40 4.68 14.01
N LYS A 30 -4.97 4.89 15.26
CA LYS A 30 -4.21 6.06 15.68
C LYS A 30 -3.04 5.62 16.54
N THR A 31 -1.88 6.22 16.35
CA THR A 31 -0.73 6.02 17.23
C THR A 31 -0.96 6.67 18.60
N ASP A 32 -0.10 6.39 19.57
CA ASP A 32 -0.11 7.06 20.89
C ASP A 32 0.00 8.59 20.80
N LEU A 33 0.54 9.09 19.68
CA LEU A 33 0.65 10.52 19.38
C LEU A 33 -0.56 11.08 18.62
N ASN A 34 -1.67 10.33 18.56
CA ASN A 34 -2.88 10.67 17.79
C ASN A 34 -2.66 10.85 16.28
N ILE A 35 -1.63 10.23 15.70
CA ILE A 35 -1.38 10.28 14.26
C ILE A 35 -2.20 9.15 13.60
N PRO A 36 -3.12 9.47 12.66
CA PRO A 36 -3.94 8.47 12.01
C PRO A 36 -3.13 7.62 11.02
N TYR A 37 -3.46 6.33 10.92
CA TYR A 37 -2.80 5.39 10.03
C TYR A 37 -3.77 4.34 9.47
N ARG A 38 -3.37 3.72 8.36
CA ARG A 38 -3.96 2.49 7.81
C ARG A 38 -3.00 1.32 8.05
N ALA A 39 -3.50 0.28 8.71
CA ALA A 39 -2.78 -0.97 8.90
C ALA A 39 -3.30 -2.02 7.92
N TYR A 40 -2.37 -2.77 7.34
CA TYR A 40 -2.62 -3.86 6.42
C TYR A 40 -2.05 -5.11 7.05
N ASP A 41 -2.92 -6.07 7.34
CA ASP A 41 -2.57 -7.33 7.99
C ASP A 41 -2.87 -8.52 7.07
N ASN A 42 -1.93 -9.46 6.98
CA ASN A 42 -2.09 -10.71 6.25
C ASN A 42 -1.65 -11.87 7.16
N PRO A 43 -2.60 -12.49 7.90
CA PRO A 43 -2.28 -13.53 8.87
C PRO A 43 -1.82 -14.84 8.22
N GLU A 44 -2.16 -15.09 6.94
CA GLU A 44 -1.71 -16.29 6.21
C GLU A 44 -0.19 -16.30 6.02
N HIS A 45 0.40 -15.13 5.83
CA HIS A 45 1.83 -14.94 5.63
C HIS A 45 2.55 -14.32 6.83
N GLU A 46 1.86 -14.16 7.96
CA GLU A 46 2.35 -13.47 9.17
C GLU A 46 2.93 -12.07 8.85
N ALA A 47 2.39 -11.41 7.83
CA ALA A 47 2.90 -10.16 7.28
C ALA A 47 2.01 -8.99 7.66
N TRP A 48 2.62 -7.88 8.08
CA TRP A 48 1.87 -6.67 8.39
C TRP A 48 2.64 -5.42 7.98
N THR A 49 1.92 -4.36 7.64
CA THR A 49 2.50 -3.04 7.38
C THR A 49 1.54 -1.92 7.77
N MET A 50 2.09 -0.73 7.99
CA MET A 50 1.33 0.45 8.37
C MET A 50 1.75 1.63 7.50
N LEU A 51 0.76 2.32 6.97
CA LEU A 51 0.90 3.50 6.13
C LEU A 51 0.16 4.69 6.76
N PRO A 52 0.57 5.93 6.47
CA PRO A 52 -0.21 7.10 6.84
C PRO A 52 -1.63 7.04 6.28
N ASP A 53 -2.61 7.57 7.03
CA ASP A 53 -4.00 7.67 6.56
C ASP A 53 -4.18 8.90 5.66
N LEU A 54 -3.74 8.78 4.41
CA LEU A 54 -3.90 9.79 3.37
C LEU A 54 -5.14 9.53 2.52
N ALA A 55 -5.55 10.52 1.72
CA ALA A 55 -6.68 10.33 0.82
C ALA A 55 -6.37 9.31 -0.28
N ASP A 56 -7.40 8.66 -0.79
CA ASP A 56 -7.29 7.55 -1.75
C ASP A 56 -6.63 7.96 -3.08
N ASP A 57 -6.79 9.23 -3.49
CA ASP A 57 -6.20 9.82 -4.68
C ASP A 57 -4.80 10.41 -4.46
N GLU A 58 -4.33 10.50 -3.21
CA GLU A 58 -2.98 10.96 -2.91
C GLU A 58 -1.93 9.97 -3.40
N ARG A 59 -0.79 10.52 -3.87
CA ARG A 59 0.32 9.70 -4.33
C ARG A 59 1.04 9.06 -3.16
N VAL A 60 1.37 7.78 -3.31
CA VAL A 60 2.17 7.05 -2.33
C VAL A 60 3.61 7.54 -2.43
N GLU A 61 4.22 7.95 -1.32
CA GLU A 61 5.64 8.25 -1.28
C GLU A 61 6.48 6.98 -1.52
N HIS A 62 7.58 7.11 -2.26
CA HIS A 62 8.46 5.98 -2.57
C HIS A 62 8.96 5.23 -1.32
N VAL A 63 9.15 5.93 -0.20
CA VAL A 63 9.60 5.29 1.06
C VAL A 63 8.56 4.28 1.57
N TYR A 64 7.27 4.61 1.45
CA TYR A 64 6.19 3.71 1.84
C TYR A 64 6.05 2.56 0.87
N LEU A 65 6.18 2.82 -0.44
CA LEU A 65 6.13 1.76 -1.45
C LEU A 65 7.27 0.75 -1.24
N ARG A 66 8.50 1.22 -1.05
CA ARG A 66 9.67 0.38 -0.73
C ARG A 66 9.49 -0.42 0.55
N ARG A 67 8.83 0.15 1.57
CA ARG A 67 8.51 -0.57 2.79
C ARG A 67 7.56 -1.73 2.52
N VAL A 68 6.51 -1.50 1.72
CA VAL A 68 5.55 -2.56 1.36
C VAL A 68 6.23 -3.64 0.53
N GLU A 69 6.99 -3.27 -0.51
CA GLU A 69 7.77 -4.21 -1.33
C GLU A 69 8.64 -5.12 -0.46
N ARG A 70 9.37 -4.53 0.50
CA ARG A 70 10.23 -5.28 1.41
C ARG A 70 9.44 -6.28 2.25
N VAL A 71 8.27 -5.91 2.78
CA VAL A 71 7.42 -6.84 3.54
C VAL A 71 6.93 -7.98 2.65
N LEU A 72 6.53 -7.70 1.41
CA LEU A 72 6.08 -8.73 0.48
C LEU A 72 7.20 -9.72 0.12
N GLU A 73 8.41 -9.21 -0.11
CA GLU A 73 9.60 -10.03 -0.43
C GLU A 73 10.08 -10.84 0.77
N GLU A 74 10.18 -10.23 1.96
CA GLU A 74 10.65 -10.89 3.19
C GLU A 74 9.72 -12.04 3.61
N HIS A 75 8.42 -11.92 3.33
CA HIS A 75 7.42 -12.94 3.64
C HIS A 75 7.12 -13.89 2.46
N GLY A 76 7.85 -13.75 1.34
CA GLY A 76 7.69 -14.64 0.17
C GLY A 76 6.33 -14.57 -0.50
N ILE A 77 5.64 -13.42 -0.41
CA ILE A 77 4.29 -13.23 -0.96
C ILE A 77 4.38 -13.02 -2.48
N VAL A 78 5.11 -11.98 -2.90
CA VAL A 78 5.40 -11.66 -4.31
C VAL A 78 6.72 -10.89 -4.42
N ASP A 79 7.35 -10.94 -5.59
CA ASP A 79 8.47 -10.05 -5.94
C ASP A 79 8.00 -8.63 -6.30
N SER A 80 8.94 -7.67 -6.28
CA SER A 80 8.67 -6.27 -6.63
C SER A 80 8.02 -6.13 -8.01
N GLU A 81 8.50 -6.82 -9.05
CA GLU A 81 7.95 -6.66 -10.41
C GLU A 81 6.47 -7.07 -10.49
N THR A 82 6.13 -8.21 -9.88
CA THR A 82 4.76 -8.72 -9.80
C THR A 82 3.89 -7.79 -8.98
N PHE A 83 4.41 -7.26 -7.88
CA PHE A 83 3.69 -6.28 -7.06
C PHE A 83 3.36 -5.01 -7.85
N HIS A 84 4.32 -4.42 -8.56
CA HIS A 84 4.08 -3.24 -9.41
C HIS A 84 3.01 -3.50 -10.48
N ARG A 85 3.05 -4.68 -11.11
CA ARG A 85 2.03 -5.11 -12.08
C ARG A 85 0.64 -5.17 -11.45
N LEU A 86 0.52 -5.70 -10.24
CA LEU A 86 -0.75 -5.78 -9.51
C LEU A 86 -1.34 -4.40 -9.19
N ILE A 87 -0.49 -3.43 -8.83
CA ILE A 87 -0.91 -2.04 -8.60
C ILE A 87 -1.42 -1.40 -9.90
N GLN A 88 -0.70 -1.59 -11.00
CA GLN A 88 -1.11 -1.09 -12.32
C GLN A 88 -2.44 -1.69 -12.78
N GLU A 89 -2.65 -2.99 -12.58
CA GLU A 89 -3.93 -3.65 -12.88
C GLU A 89 -5.06 -3.18 -11.96
N ALA A 90 -4.75 -2.84 -10.71
CA ALA A 90 -5.73 -2.32 -9.76
C ALA A 90 -6.26 -0.92 -10.16
N ALA A 91 -5.47 -0.17 -10.95
CA ALA A 91 -5.87 1.10 -11.55
C ALA A 91 -6.94 0.96 -12.65
N GLN A 92 -6.96 -0.17 -13.37
CA GLN A 92 -7.77 -0.34 -14.58
C GLN A 92 -9.17 -0.92 -14.30
N LYS A 93 -9.44 -1.42 -13.09
CA LYS A 93 -10.74 -2.01 -12.70
C LYS A 93 -11.67 -1.02 -12.00
N GLU A 94 -11.80 0.19 -12.52
CA GLU A 94 -13.04 0.96 -12.32
C GLU A 94 -13.97 0.66 -13.50
N PRO A 95 -15.08 -0.06 -13.33
CA PRO A 95 -16.16 0.05 -14.27
C PRO A 95 -16.72 1.47 -14.09
N HIS A 96 -16.62 2.24 -15.17
CA HIS A 96 -17.56 3.29 -15.52
C HIS A 96 -18.96 2.90 -15.02
N ALA A 97 -19.43 3.55 -13.95
CA ALA A 97 -20.81 3.40 -13.52
C ALA A 97 -21.68 3.97 -14.66
N ALA A 98 -22.37 3.07 -15.36
CA ALA A 98 -23.38 3.37 -16.36
C ALA A 98 -24.63 3.99 -15.71
#